data_AF-A0AAD5BA98-F1
#
_entry.id   AF-A0AAD5BA98-F1
#
_cell.length_a   1.000
_cell.length_b   1.000
_cell.length_c   1.000
_cell.angle_alpha   90.00
_cell.angle_beta   90.00
_cell.angle_gamma   90.00
#
_symmetry.space_group_name_H-M   'P 1'
#
loop_
_entity.id
_entity.type
_entity.pdbx_description
1 polymer ?
#
loop_
_entity_poly.entity_id
_entity_poly.type
_entity_poly.pdbx_seq_one_letter_code
_entity_poly.pdbx_strand_id
1 'polypeptide(L)' 'FNVGQYRRECMKVYRNFEFFSPDNEEGLKIRKQCALAALNDVRQFLSEDAGHVAVFDATNTTRERRRTIMRFAEQNGYK' A
#
# COMPACT_ATOMS: atom_id res chain seq x y z
N PHE A 1 3.27 2.06 -8.46
CA PHE A 1 3.45 1.51 -7.08
C PHE A 1 2.56 0.28 -6.91
N ASN A 2 3.07 -0.91 -7.21
CA ASN A 2 2.31 -2.17 -7.09
C ASN A 2 2.53 -2.79 -5.70
N VAL A 3 1.53 -2.74 -4.82
CA VAL A 3 1.65 -3.20 -3.42
C VAL A 3 1.97 -4.69 -3.33
N GLY A 4 1.62 -5.47 -4.35
CA GLY A 4 1.98 -6.89 -4.46
C GLY A 4 3.49 -7.13 -4.56
N GLN A 5 4.25 -6.19 -5.13
CA GLN A 5 5.70 -6.26 -5.17
C GLN A 5 6.32 -6.03 -3.80
N TYR A 6 5.94 -4.95 -3.10
CA TYR A 6 6.34 -4.69 -1.71
C TYR A 6 6.07 -5.90 -0.81
N ARG A 7 4.90 -6.52 -0.98
CA ARG A 7 4.54 -7.74 -0.27
C ARG A 7 5.51 -8.90 -0.56
N ARG A 8 5.89 -9.14 -1.82
CA ARG A 8 6.82 -10.22 -2.19
C ARG A 8 8.22 -9.99 -1.63
N GLU A 9 8.66 -8.75 -1.55
CA GLU A 9 9.96 -8.40 -0.97
C GLU A 9 9.97 -8.61 0.55
N CYS A 10 8.88 -8.26 1.23
CA CYS A 10 8.71 -8.51 2.67
C CYS A 10 8.53 -10.00 3.01
N MET A 11 8.05 -10.82 2.07
CA MET A 11 7.67 -12.20 2.34
C MET A 11 8.44 -13.21 1.49
N LYS A 12 9.55 -13.70 2.06
CA LYS A 12 10.25 -14.89 1.54
C LYS A 12 9.62 -16.21 2.02
N VAL A 13 8.70 -16.17 2.99
CA VAL A 13 8.27 -17.34 3.79
C VAL A 13 6.82 -17.78 3.52
N TYR A 14 5.87 -16.86 3.27
CA TYR A 14 4.46 -17.22 3.10
C TYR A 14 4.13 -17.54 1.65
N ARG A 15 3.82 -18.82 1.37
CA ARG A 15 3.52 -19.34 0.02
C ARG A 15 2.07 -19.78 -0.18
N ASN A 16 1.21 -19.69 0.83
CA ASN A 16 -0.17 -20.18 0.76
C ASN A 16 -1.22 -19.05 0.86
N PHE A 17 -2.47 -19.39 0.52
CA PHE A 17 -3.59 -18.43 0.47
C PHE A 17 -4.04 -17.93 1.84
N GLU A 18 -3.71 -18.65 2.91
CA GLU A 18 -4.06 -18.31 4.30
C GLU A 18 -3.48 -16.95 4.72
N PHE A 19 -2.41 -16.52 4.08
CA PHE A 19 -1.87 -15.17 4.24
C PHE A 19 -2.90 -14.06 3.97
N PHE A 20 -3.82 -14.28 3.02
CA PHE A 20 -4.83 -13.30 2.65
C PHE A 20 -6.10 -13.40 3.47
N SER A 21 -6.21 -14.42 4.34
CA SER A 21 -7.36 -14.59 5.24
C SER A 21 -7.61 -13.30 6.04
N PRO A 22 -8.88 -12.89 6.22
CA PRO A 22 -9.22 -11.78 7.09
C PRO A 22 -8.91 -12.08 8.56
N ASP A 23 -8.87 -13.35 8.96
CA ASP A 23 -8.61 -13.77 10.34
C ASP A 23 -7.10 -13.85 10.65
N ASN A 24 -6.25 -13.66 9.64
CA ASN A 24 -4.80 -13.62 9.81
C ASN A 24 -4.34 -12.21 10.19
N GLU A 25 -4.31 -11.92 11.49
CA GLU A 25 -3.91 -10.61 12.02
C GLU A 25 -2.51 -10.20 11.60
N GLU A 26 -1.55 -11.13 11.59
CA GLU A 26 -0.18 -10.87 11.18
C GLU A 26 -0.11 -10.58 9.67
N GLY A 27 -0.83 -11.36 8.86
CA GLY A 27 -0.95 -11.13 7.43
C GLY A 27 -1.63 -9.81 7.09
N LEU A 28 -2.63 -9.39 7.88
CA LEU A 28 -3.22 -8.06 7.79
C LEU A 28 -2.21 -6.95 8.14
N LYS A 29 -1.44 -7.12 9.21
CA LYS A 29 -0.42 -6.16 9.64
C LYS A 29 0.66 -5.97 8.56
N ILE A 30 1.18 -7.07 8.01
CA ILE A 30 2.15 -7.04 6.91
C ILE A 30 1.54 -6.35 5.68
N ARG A 31 0.32 -6.71 5.26
CA ARG A 31 -0.36 -6.03 4.13
C ARG A 31 -0.60 -4.55 4.36
N LYS A 32 -0.84 -4.12 5.60
CA LYS A 32 -0.94 -2.70 5.97
C LYS A 32 0.42 -2.01 5.84
N GLN A 33 1.49 -2.62 6.34
CA GLN A 33 2.85 -2.08 6.22
C GLN A 33 3.30 -1.94 4.76
N CYS A 34 3.05 -2.94 3.90
CA CYS A 34 3.38 -2.84 2.48
C CYS A 34 2.65 -1.69 1.78
N ALA A 35 1.38 -1.45 2.14
CA ALA A 35 0.62 -0.33 1.59
C ALA A 35 1.20 1.02 2.06
N LEU A 36 1.61 1.14 3.32
CA LEU A 36 2.24 2.36 3.85
C LEU A 36 3.61 2.62 3.21
N ALA A 37 4.43 1.58 3.02
CA ALA A 37 5.71 1.70 2.32
C ALA A 37 5.50 2.20 0.89
N ALA A 38 4.56 1.61 0.15
CA ALA A 38 4.23 2.06 -1.19
C ALA A 38 3.69 3.50 -1.23
N LEU A 39 2.93 3.96 -0.22
CA LEU A 39 2.47 5.35 -0.13
C LEU A 39 3.62 6.32 0.18
N ASN A 40 4.61 5.93 0.99
CA ASN A 40 5.79 6.75 1.21
C ASN A 40 6.57 6.96 -0.09
N ASP A 41 6.72 5.92 -0.90
CA ASP A 41 7.39 6.03 -2.20
C ASP A 41 6.56 6.85 -3.20
N VAL A 42 5.22 6.77 -3.14
CA VAL A 42 4.34 7.68 -3.90
C VAL A 42 4.63 9.13 -3.52
N ARG A 43 4.76 9.41 -2.22
CA ARG A 43 5.05 10.76 -1.74
C ARG A 43 6.37 11.28 -2.31
N GLN A 44 7.42 10.48 -2.17
CA GLN A 44 8.75 10.83 -2.68
C GLN A 44 8.70 11.09 -4.20
N PHE A 45 8.07 10.21 -4.96
CA PHE A 45 7.96 10.37 -6.40
C PHE A 45 7.24 11.66 -6.82
N LEU A 46 6.12 11.98 -6.17
CA LEU A 46 5.31 13.16 -6.50
C LEU A 46 5.91 14.47 -5.98
N SER A 47 6.63 14.44 -4.86
CA SER A 47 7.13 15.64 -4.19
C SER A 47 8.61 15.95 -4.47
N GLU A 48 9.42 14.93 -4.73
CA GLU A 48 10.88 15.05 -4.81
C GLU A 48 11.39 14.70 -6.22
N ASP A 49 10.83 13.67 -6.86
CA ASP A 49 11.33 13.16 -8.16
C ASP A 49 10.64 13.81 -9.39
N ALA A 50 9.94 14.93 -9.20
CA ALA A 50 9.17 15.63 -10.24
C ALA A 50 8.11 14.74 -10.96
N GLY A 51 7.65 13.69 -10.30
CA GLY A 51 6.53 12.87 -10.76
C GLY A 51 5.21 13.63 -10.70
N HIS A 52 4.38 13.50 -11.72
CA HIS A 52 3.10 14.22 -11.80
C HIS A 52 1.89 13.35 -11.45
N VAL A 53 1.94 12.06 -11.78
CA VAL A 53 0.84 11.11 -11.57
C VAL A 53 1.40 9.80 -11.05
N ALA A 54 0.84 9.31 -9.94
CA ALA A 54 1.21 8.03 -9.35
C ALA A 54 0.04 7.04 -9.43
N VAL A 55 0.29 5.85 -9.99
CA VAL A 55 -0.68 4.74 -9.98
C VAL A 55 -0.40 3.84 -8.78
N PHE A 56 -1.34 3.84 -7.82
CA PHE A 56 -1.31 3.01 -6.62
C PHE A 56 -2.09 1.71 -6.84
N ASP A 57 -1.39 0.69 -7.33
CA ASP A 57 -1.96 -0.59 -7.75
C ASP A 57 -2.03 -1.58 -6.58
N ALA A 58 -3.25 -1.76 -6.06
CA ALA A 58 -3.63 -2.71 -5.03
C ALA A 58 -5.14 -2.97 -5.10
N THR A 59 -5.63 -4.01 -4.42
CA THR A 59 -7.06 -4.37 -4.42
C THR A 59 -7.97 -3.24 -3.91
N ASN A 60 -7.53 -2.52 -2.86
CA ASN A 60 -8.23 -1.35 -2.29
C ASN A 60 -9.74 -1.57 -2.06
N THR A 61 -10.14 -2.80 -1.72
CA THR A 61 -11.54 -3.24 -1.70
C THR A 61 -12.31 -2.70 -0.50
N THR A 62 -11.68 -2.43 0.63
CA THR A 62 -12.35 -1.94 1.84
C THR A 62 -12.46 -0.41 1.88
N ARG A 63 -13.55 0.09 2.47
CA ARG A 63 -13.75 1.53 2.69
C ARG A 63 -12.67 2.13 3.60
N GLU A 64 -12.27 1.39 4.64
CA GLU A 64 -11.18 1.79 5.54
C GLU A 64 -9.89 2.06 4.76
N ARG A 65 -9.47 1.12 3.90
CA ARG A 65 -8.26 1.27 3.08
C ARG A 65 -8.34 2.51 2.19
N ARG A 66 -9.47 2.72 1.50
CA ARG A 66 -9.65 3.90 0.64
C ARG A 66 -9.62 5.20 1.45
N ARG A 67 -10.20 5.23 2.65
CA ARG A 67 -10.14 6.40 3.54
C ARG A 67 -8.71 6.72 3.96
N THR A 68 -7.88 5.72 4.24
CA THR A 68 -6.44 5.92 4.52
C THR A 68 -5.73 6.58 3.33
N ILE A 69 -6.00 6.11 2.10
CA ILE A 69 -5.39 6.66 0.88
C ILE A 69 -5.85 8.11 0.65
N MET A 70 -7.15 8.39 0.80
CA MET A 70 -7.68 9.75 0.66
C MET A 70 -7.07 10.70 1.68
N ARG A 71 -6.99 10.30 2.95
CA ARG A 71 -6.34 11.12 4.00
C ARG A 71 -4.87 11.37 3.69
N PHE A 72 -4.15 10.37 3.19
CA PHE A 72 -2.77 10.54 2.75
C PHE A 72 -2.67 11.56 1.61
N ALA A 73 -3.55 11.48 0.60
CA ALA A 73 -3.57 12.43 -0.50
C ALA A 73 -3.86 13.87 -0.02
N GLU A 74 -4.89 14.04 0.81
CA GLU A 74 -5.26 15.33 1.41
C GLU A 74 -4.11 15.95 2.21
N GLN A 75 -3.44 15.15 3.05
CA GLN A 75 -2.32 15.61 3.88
C GLN A 75 -1.09 16.07 3.07
N ASN A 76 -0.93 15.56 1.85
CA ASN A 76 0.19 15.93 0.97
C ASN A 76 -0.24 16.88 -0.16
N GLY A 77 -1.50 17.35 -0.17
CA GLY A 77 -2.00 18.28 -1.18
C GLY A 77 -2.17 17.67 -2.58
N TYR A 78 -2.26 16.34 -2.68
CA TYR A 78 -2.52 15.66 -3.95
C TYR A 78 -4.01 15.72 -4.28
N LYS A 79 -4.32 15.97 -5.56
CA LYS A 79 -5.69 16.10 -6.08
C LYS A 79 -6.19 14.81 -6.71
#